data_AF-A0A0F9AAM7-F1
#
_entry.id   AF-A0A0F9AAM7-F1
#
_cell.length_a   1.000
_cell.length_b   1.000
_cell.length_c   1.000
_cell.angle_alpha   90.00
_cell.angle_beta   90.00
_cell.angle_gamma   90.00
#
_symmetry.space_group_name_H-M   'P 1'
#
loop_
_entity.id
_entity.type
_entity.pdbx_description
1 polymer ?
#
loop_
_entity_poly.entity_id
_entity_poly.type
_entity_poly.pdbx_seq_one_letter_code
_entity_poly.pdbx_strand_id
1 'polypeptide(L)' 'MQTLIGTYGSHKTPCTIFEHDGWYCVEGSQNVNCTSEMLENGVDVETVDDYDMFTASKPIESEEELIEAIEE' A
#
# COMPACT_ATOMS: atom_id res chain seq x y z
N MET A 1 4.30 9.26 -5.31
CA MET A 1 3.01 9.61 -4.72
C MET A 1 1.93 9.38 -5.75
N GLN A 2 1.25 8.26 -5.60
CA GLN A 2 0.26 7.78 -6.56
C GLN A 2 -0.83 6.99 -5.83
N THR A 3 -2.09 7.38 -6.03
CA THR A 3 -3.22 6.50 -5.77
C THR A 3 -3.40 5.56 -6.95
N LEU A 4 -3.45 4.27 -6.66
CA LEU A 4 -3.62 3.18 -7.61
C LEU A 4 -4.91 2.41 -7.32
N ILE A 5 -5.52 1.87 -8.36
CA ILE A 5 -6.60 0.88 -8.23
C ILE A 5 -5.99 -0.49 -8.47
N GLY A 6 -6.14 -1.41 -7.52
CA GLY A 6 -5.59 -2.76 -7.61
C GLY A 6 -6.52 -3.80 -7.00
N THR A 7 -5.96 -4.94 -6.60
CA THR A 7 -6.69 -6.02 -5.95
C THR A 7 -5.94 -6.55 -4.73
N TYR A 8 -6.70 -6.94 -3.69
CA TYR A 8 -6.17 -7.45 -2.43
C TYR A 8 -6.87 -8.76 -2.02
N GLY A 9 -6.13 -9.64 -1.34
CA GLY A 9 -6.61 -10.91 -0.84
C GLY A 9 -6.81 -12.00 -1.90
N SER A 10 -7.14 -13.20 -1.42
CA SER A 10 -7.29 -14.41 -2.24
C SER A 10 -8.40 -14.33 -3.30
N HIS A 11 -9.36 -13.43 -3.13
CA HIS A 11 -10.47 -13.24 -4.06
C HIS A 11 -10.24 -12.10 -5.07
N LYS A 12 -9.05 -11.47 -5.06
CA LYS A 12 -8.72 -10.32 -5.90
C LYS A 12 -9.78 -9.22 -5.77
N THR A 13 -10.14 -8.91 -4.52
CA THR A 13 -11.14 -7.88 -4.23
C THR A 13 -10.57 -6.53 -4.67
N PRO A 14 -11.27 -5.75 -5.51
CA PRO A 14 -10.82 -4.42 -5.91
C PRO A 14 -10.57 -3.53 -4.69
N CYS A 15 -9.48 -2.76 -4.73
CA CYS A 15 -9.09 -1.86 -3.64
C CYS A 15 -8.36 -0.62 -4.15
N THR A 16 -8.32 0.40 -3.31
CA THR A 16 -7.47 1.58 -3.45
C THR A 16 -6.14 1.31 -2.77
N ILE A 17 -5.03 1.69 -3.41
CA ILE A 17 -3.68 1.55 -2.87
C ILE A 17 -3.03 2.93 -2.89
N PHE A 18 -2.50 3.36 -1.75
CA PHE A 18 -1.68 4.56 -1.65
C PHE A 18 -0.22 4.14 -1.79
N GLU A 19 0.53 4.80 -2.68
CA GLU A 19 1.98 4.57 -2.89
C GLU A 19 2.77 5.87 -2.71
N HIS A 20 3.91 5.76 -2.02
CA HIS A 20 4.90 6.81 -1.88
C HIS A 20 6.32 6.25 -1.72
N ASP A 21 7.18 6.53 -2.70
CA ASP A 21 8.62 6.19 -2.68
C ASP A 21 8.89 4.71 -2.37
N GLY A 22 8.12 3.82 -3.00
CA GLY A 22 8.21 2.36 -2.85
C GLY A 22 7.45 1.80 -1.64
N TRP A 23 7.01 2.66 -0.72
CA TRP A 23 6.08 2.28 0.33
C TRP A 23 4.66 2.32 -0.18
N TYR A 24 3.82 1.39 0.28
CA TYR A 24 2.42 1.37 -0.07
C TYR A 24 1.55 0.79 1.03
N CYS A 25 0.28 1.15 0.99
CA CYS A 25 -0.75 0.62 1.89
C CYS A 25 -2.08 0.52 1.14
N VAL A 26 -2.83 -0.56 1.41
CA VAL A 26 -4.22 -0.68 0.97
C VAL A 26 -5.08 0.24 1.83
N GLU A 27 -6.00 0.99 1.22
CA GLU A 27 -6.96 1.86 1.92
C GLU A 27 -7.70 1.11 3.03
N GLY A 28 -7.75 1.70 4.22
CA GLY A 28 -8.33 1.13 5.43
C GLY A 28 -7.48 0.05 6.11
N SER A 29 -6.27 -0.25 5.60
CA SER A 29 -5.33 -1.17 6.23
C SER A 29 -4.38 -0.44 7.19
N GLN A 30 -3.80 -1.20 8.11
CA GLN A 30 -2.68 -0.76 8.94
C GLN A 30 -1.35 -1.36 8.45
N ASN A 31 -1.38 -2.31 7.54
CA ASN A 31 -0.19 -2.99 7.06
C ASN A 31 0.45 -2.19 5.94
N VAL A 32 1.58 -1.54 6.26
CA VAL A 32 2.35 -0.72 5.34
C VAL A 32 3.54 -1.55 4.87
N ASN A 33 3.66 -1.73 3.56
CA ASN A 33 4.68 -2.56 2.93
C ASN A 33 5.63 -1.70 2.10
N CYS A 34 6.84 -2.17 1.87
CA CYS A 34 7.82 -1.54 0.99
C CYS A 34 8.30 -2.52 -0.08
N THR A 35 8.28 -2.07 -1.33
CA THR A 35 8.79 -2.82 -2.47
C THR A 35 9.76 -1.99 -3.30
N SER A 36 10.61 -2.69 -4.06
CA SER A 36 11.48 -2.07 -5.07
C SER A 36 10.86 -2.09 -6.47
N GLU A 37 9.73 -2.79 -6.60
CA GLU A 37 8.97 -2.86 -7.84
C GLU A 37 8.17 -1.57 -8.06
N MET A 38 7.99 -1.21 -9.33
CA MET A 38 7.09 -0.11 -9.68
C MET A 38 5.65 -0.64 -9.69
N LEU A 39 4.80 -0.06 -8.85
CA LEU A 39 3.38 -0.40 -8.81
C LEU A 39 2.62 0.33 -9.92
N GLU A 40 1.64 -0.34 -10.52
CA GLU A 40 0.80 0.21 -11.59
C GLU A 40 -0.68 -0.11 -11.36
N ASN A 41 -1.58 0.58 -12.07
CA ASN A 41 -3.01 0.29 -11.99
C ASN A 41 -3.33 -1.13 -12.46
N GLY A 42 -4.17 -1.83 -11.71
CA GLY A 42 -4.49 -3.25 -11.88
C GLY A 42 -3.57 -4.19 -11.10
N VAL A 43 -2.60 -3.66 -10.32
CA VAL A 43 -1.68 -4.49 -9.53
C VAL A 43 -2.43 -5.36 -8.52
N ASP A 44 -1.89 -6.54 -8.31
CA ASP A 44 -2.32 -7.51 -7.32
C ASP A 44 -1.30 -7.52 -6.20
N VAL A 45 -1.60 -6.82 -5.10
CA VAL A 45 -0.62 -6.57 -4.03
C VAL A 45 -0.20 -7.83 -3.27
N GLU A 46 -0.92 -8.94 -3.43
CA GLU A 46 -0.54 -10.26 -2.89
C GLU A 46 0.61 -10.92 -3.67
N THR A 47 0.98 -10.36 -4.82
CA THR A 47 2.02 -10.88 -5.71
C THR A 47 3.27 -10.00 -5.76
N VAL A 48 3.22 -8.84 -5.11
CA VAL A 48 4.34 -7.90 -5.00
C VAL A 48 5.39 -8.49 -4.06
N ASP A 49 6.67 -8.40 -4.43
CA ASP A 49 7.77 -8.80 -3.55
C ASP A 49 8.12 -7.65 -2.59
N ASP A 50 7.69 -7.80 -1.34
CA ASP A 50 7.94 -6.84 -0.26
C ASP A 50 9.22 -7.19 0.49
N TYR A 51 10.13 -6.22 0.64
CA TYR A 51 11.37 -6.42 1.40
C TYR A 51 11.36 -5.80 2.80
N ASP A 52 10.39 -4.92 3.09
CA ASP A 52 10.19 -4.33 4.41
C ASP A 52 8.68 -4.12 4.69
N MET A 53 8.31 -4.10 5.96
CA MET A 53 6.93 -3.86 6.38
C MET A 53 6.84 -3.38 7.83
N PHE A 54 5.80 -2.61 8.13
CA PHE A 54 5.43 -2.28 9.49
C PHE A 54 3.90 -2.11 9.63
N THR A 55 3.45 -2.03 10.87
CA THR A 55 2.03 -1.79 11.18
C THR A 55 1.83 -0.37 11.70
N ALA A 56 1.07 0.43 10.97
CA ALA A 56 0.71 1.80 11.36
C ALA A 56 -0.20 1.81 12.60
N SER A 57 -0.14 2.89 13.37
CA SER A 57 -0.90 3.05 14.63
C SER A 57 -2.42 3.16 14.43
N LYS A 58 -2.86 3.59 13.24
CA LYS A 58 -4.26 3.69 12.80
C LYS A 58 -4.39 3.21 11.34
N PRO A 59 -5.59 2.83 10.88
CA PRO A 59 -5.84 2.57 9.46
C PRO A 59 -5.46 3.78 8.60
N ILE A 60 -4.86 3.52 7.44
CA ILE A 60 -4.47 4.53 6.46
C ILE A 60 -5.63 4.75 5.48
N GLU A 61 -6.17 5.96 5.47
CA GLU A 61 -7.32 6.36 4.65
C GLU A 61 -6.94 7.38 3.56
N SER A 62 -5.70 7.87 3.54
CA SER A 62 -5.19 8.76 2.49
C SER A 62 -3.69 8.63 2.24
N GLU A 63 -3.24 9.22 1.12
CA GLU A 63 -1.81 9.31 0.78
C GLU A 63 -1.01 10.08 1.85
N GLU A 64 -1.58 11.16 2.39
CA GLU A 64 -0.92 11.95 3.44
C GLU A 64 -0.72 11.14 4.72
N GLU A 65 -1.71 10.32 5.11
CA GLU A 65 -1.58 9.46 6.29
C GLU A 65 -0.50 8.37 6.11
N LEU A 66 -0.31 7.87 4.87
CA LEU A 66 0.79 6.96 4.56
C LEU A 66 2.14 7.64 4.78
N ILE A 67 2.31 8.87 4.30
CA ILE A 67 3.57 9.63 4.45
C ILE A 67 3.85 9.89 5.92
N GLU A 68 2.85 10.36 6.67
CA GLU A 68 2.97 10.56 8.12
C GLU A 68 3.41 9.28 8.84
N ALA A 69 2.90 8.12 8.43
CA ALA A 69 3.24 6.83 9.03
C ALA A 69 4.67 6.36 8.69
N ILE A 70 5.24 6.74 7.54
CA ILE A 70 6.60 6.36 7.13
C ILE A 70 7.65 7.25 7.82
N GLU A 71 7.30 8.50 8.12
CA GLU A 71 8.22 9.48 8.72
C GLU A 71 8.25 9.45 10.27
N GLU A 72 7.39 8.66 10.91
CA GLU A 72 7.30 8.47 12.37
C GLU A 72 8.45 7.61 12.94
#